data_AF-A0A4Y2KIB7-F1
#
_entry.id   AF-A0A4Y2KIB7-F1
#
_cell.length_a   1.000
_cell.length_b   1.000
_cell.length_c   1.000
_cell.angle_alpha   90.00
_cell.angle_beta   90.00
_cell.angle_gamma   90.00
#
_symmetry.space_group_name_H-M   'P 1'
#
loop_
_entity.id
_entity.type
_entity.pdbx_description
1 polymer ?
#
loop_
_entity_poly.entity_id
_entity_poly.type
_entity_poly.pdbx_seq_one_letter_code
_entity_poly.pdbx_strand_id
1 'polypeptide(L)'
;MENQTELEAAKTFLESRPDITDNFQITIASKRKPKIILYNINKDINAEQLLEGLLEKNVILSNTKNEALIKVDFPIEPRGRDIKHWVVTVEPVIFKDKSGLYFEWGRVRFTEFIGIKQCRTCAAFAHTAKDCPDREKPTCGDCSQPYKEGHSCRVQRCKNCVLANEKFWAGWGVRHSVFDRQCMSYQRQREIITKRTDYGFKRT
;
A
#
# COMPACT_ATOMS: atom_id res chain seq x y z
N MET A 1 -2.98 15.73 19.91
CA MET A 1 -3.32 17.16 19.99
C MET A 1 -2.06 17.99 19.88
N GLU A 2 -1.03 17.77 20.70
CA GLU A 2 0.27 18.49 20.65
C GLU A 2 0.94 18.51 19.25
N ASN A 3 0.96 17.39 18.52
CA ASN A 3 1.61 17.31 17.20
C ASN A 3 0.92 18.18 16.10
N GLN A 4 -0.39 18.45 16.22
CA GLN A 4 -1.12 19.21 15.19
C GLN A 4 -0.77 20.70 15.27
N THR A 5 -0.71 21.24 16.49
CA THR A 5 -0.37 22.64 16.76
C THR A 5 1.06 22.96 16.36
N GLU A 6 2.01 22.03 16.57
CA GLU A 6 3.39 22.18 16.11
C GLU A 6 3.50 22.20 14.59
N LEU A 7 2.74 21.34 13.89
CA LEU A 7 2.72 21.32 12.42
C LEU A 7 2.12 22.60 11.83
N GLU A 8 1.07 23.12 12.45
CA GLU A 8 0.45 24.39 12.06
C GLU A 8 1.41 25.56 12.30
N ALA A 9 2.06 25.63 13.45
CA ALA A 9 3.07 26.64 13.74
C ALA A 9 4.25 26.60 12.76
N ALA A 10 4.74 25.39 12.44
CA ALA A 10 5.81 25.21 11.45
C ALA A 10 5.37 25.66 10.04
N LYS A 11 4.13 25.37 9.64
CA LYS A 11 3.56 25.85 8.39
C LYS A 11 3.51 27.38 8.36
N THR A 12 2.96 28.02 9.40
CA THR A 12 2.87 29.48 9.49
C THR A 12 4.25 30.14 9.44
N PHE A 13 5.25 29.56 10.10
CA PHE A 13 6.63 30.08 10.06
C PHE A 13 7.24 30.01 8.65
N LEU A 14 6.98 28.94 7.89
CA LEU A 14 7.45 28.84 6.50
C LEU A 14 6.68 29.79 5.58
N GLU A 15 5.39 30.00 5.83
CA GLU A 15 4.55 30.92 5.05
C GLU A 15 4.88 32.39 5.31
N SER A 16 5.47 32.74 6.46
CA SER A 16 5.92 34.12 6.74
C SER A 16 7.18 34.55 5.96
N ARG A 17 7.73 33.66 5.13
CA ARG A 17 9.00 33.87 4.41
C ARG A 17 8.77 34.02 2.90
N PRO A 18 8.86 35.26 2.35
CA PRO A 18 8.63 35.51 0.93
C PRO A 18 9.51 34.67 0.01
N ASP A 19 10.78 34.46 0.39
CA ASP A 19 11.74 33.65 -0.37
C ASP A 19 11.29 32.21 -0.61
N ILE A 20 10.43 31.69 0.29
CA ILE A 20 9.83 30.36 0.18
C ILE A 20 8.51 30.46 -0.58
N THR A 21 7.61 31.36 -0.21
CA THR A 21 6.26 31.43 -0.78
C THR A 21 6.24 31.86 -2.25
N ASP A 22 7.25 32.59 -2.70
CA ASP A 22 7.39 33.00 -4.11
C ASP A 22 7.64 31.80 -5.03
N ASN A 23 8.22 30.71 -4.51
CA ASN A 23 8.64 29.54 -5.29
C ASN A 23 7.92 28.24 -4.89
N PHE A 24 7.32 28.17 -3.69
CA PHE A 24 6.80 26.94 -3.13
C PHE A 24 5.44 27.13 -2.46
N GLN A 25 4.55 26.17 -2.69
CA GLN A 25 3.30 26.05 -1.94
C GLN A 25 3.51 25.14 -0.73
N ILE A 26 3.25 25.66 0.46
CA ILE A 26 3.40 24.92 1.71
C ILE A 26 2.08 24.22 2.04
N THR A 27 2.13 22.89 2.20
CA THR A 27 0.95 22.09 2.56
C THR A 27 1.29 21.14 3.70
N ILE A 28 0.34 20.94 4.62
CA ILE A 28 0.44 19.89 5.62
C ILE A 28 0.05 18.59 4.93
N ALA A 29 0.98 17.65 4.87
CA ALA A 29 0.73 16.35 4.26
C ALA A 29 -0.39 15.62 5.01
N SER A 30 -1.52 15.41 4.34
CA SER A 30 -2.60 14.60 4.88
C SER A 30 -2.19 13.13 4.97
N LYS A 31 -2.64 12.46 6.03
CA LYS A 31 -2.47 11.03 6.14
C LYS A 31 -3.32 10.32 5.09
N ARG A 32 -2.84 9.16 4.65
CA ARG A 32 -3.56 8.30 3.71
C ARG A 32 -4.77 7.69 4.40
N LYS A 33 -5.86 7.49 3.66
CA LYS A 33 -6.98 6.69 4.12
C LYS A 33 -6.64 5.19 4.07
N PRO A 34 -7.21 4.35 4.96
CA PRO A 34 -7.00 2.92 4.94
C PRO A 34 -7.50 2.31 3.63
N LYS A 35 -6.88 1.20 3.24
CA LYS A 35 -7.30 0.40 2.09
C LYS A 35 -7.60 -1.02 2.53
N ILE A 36 -8.62 -1.60 1.95
CA ILE A 36 -8.96 -3.01 2.07
C ILE A 36 -8.89 -3.68 0.71
N ILE A 37 -8.70 -5.00 0.71
CA ILE A 37 -8.82 -5.84 -0.47
C ILE A 37 -10.03 -6.75 -0.32
N LEU A 38 -10.98 -6.61 -1.24
CA LEU A 38 -12.16 -7.48 -1.39
C LEU A 38 -11.78 -8.68 -2.26
N TYR A 39 -12.10 -9.89 -1.83
CA TYR A 39 -11.71 -11.13 -2.52
C TYR A 39 -12.83 -11.74 -3.35
N ASN A 40 -12.44 -12.45 -4.39
CA ASN A 40 -13.28 -13.35 -5.19
C ASN A 40 -14.55 -12.72 -5.77
N ILE A 41 -14.45 -11.48 -6.28
CA ILE A 41 -15.55 -10.85 -7.02
C ILE A 41 -15.54 -11.39 -8.46
N ASN A 42 -16.71 -11.56 -9.07
CA ASN A 42 -16.82 -12.00 -10.46
C ASN A 42 -16.01 -11.04 -11.38
N LYS A 43 -15.27 -11.62 -12.33
CA LYS A 43 -14.42 -10.89 -13.28
C LYS A 43 -15.20 -9.92 -14.17
N ASP A 44 -16.48 -10.17 -14.43
CA ASP A 44 -17.29 -9.30 -15.29
C ASP A 44 -17.72 -8.00 -14.60
N ILE A 45 -17.61 -7.95 -13.27
CA ILE A 45 -17.93 -6.76 -12.48
C ILE A 45 -16.87 -5.68 -12.73
N ASN A 46 -17.33 -4.49 -13.10
CA ASN A 46 -16.53 -3.28 -13.23
C ASN A 46 -16.51 -2.44 -11.93
N ALA A 47 -15.79 -1.32 -11.93
CA ALA A 47 -15.61 -0.51 -10.73
C ALA A 47 -16.91 0.19 -10.30
N GLU A 48 -17.71 0.63 -11.26
CA GLU A 48 -18.98 1.32 -11.06
C GLU A 48 -20.03 0.37 -10.45
N GLN A 49 -20.20 -0.81 -11.04
CA GLN A 49 -21.10 -1.87 -10.55
C GLN A 49 -20.70 -2.33 -9.15
N LEU A 50 -19.38 -2.45 -8.89
CA LEU A 50 -18.90 -2.78 -7.56
C LEU A 50 -19.28 -1.71 -6.54
N LEU A 51 -19.05 -0.43 -6.87
CA LEU A 51 -19.38 0.67 -5.99
C LEU A 51 -20.88 0.73 -5.70
N GLU A 52 -21.71 0.66 -6.74
CA GLU A 52 -23.17 0.68 -6.64
C GLU A 52 -23.67 -0.47 -5.75
N GLY A 53 -23.30 -1.71 -6.07
CA GLY A 53 -23.73 -2.87 -5.29
C GLY A 53 -23.22 -2.89 -3.84
N LEU A 54 -22.06 -2.29 -3.57
CA LEU A 54 -21.59 -2.09 -2.19
C LEU A 54 -22.45 -1.05 -1.46
N LEU A 55 -22.77 0.08 -2.07
CA LEU A 55 -23.59 1.12 -1.44
C LEU A 55 -25.02 0.64 -1.19
N GLU A 56 -25.60 -0.11 -2.12
CA GLU A 56 -26.97 -0.66 -1.99
C GLU A 56 -27.13 -1.61 -0.79
N LYS A 57 -26.13 -2.44 -0.52
CA LYS A 57 -26.22 -3.49 0.51
C LYS A 57 -25.65 -3.07 1.86
N ASN A 58 -24.94 -1.95 1.94
CA ASN A 58 -24.22 -1.54 3.14
C ASN A 58 -24.48 -0.07 3.45
N VAL A 59 -25.56 0.19 4.20
CA VAL A 59 -25.97 1.55 4.62
C VAL A 59 -24.83 2.30 5.35
N ILE A 60 -23.95 1.57 6.04
CA ILE A 60 -22.79 2.14 6.74
C ILE A 60 -21.79 2.82 5.80
N LEU A 61 -21.81 2.53 4.49
CA LEU A 61 -20.87 3.08 3.52
C LEU A 61 -21.25 4.46 3.00
N SER A 62 -22.33 5.05 3.51
CA SER A 62 -22.75 6.42 3.20
C SER A 62 -22.90 7.24 4.47
N ASN A 63 -22.56 8.52 4.42
CA ASN A 63 -22.82 9.43 5.52
C ASN A 63 -24.28 9.93 5.53
N THR A 64 -24.62 10.78 6.49
CA THR A 64 -25.96 11.39 6.62
C THR A 64 -26.37 12.28 5.46
N LYS A 65 -25.43 12.63 4.56
CA LYS A 65 -25.67 13.38 3.32
C LYS A 65 -25.71 12.51 2.07
N ASN A 66 -25.75 11.17 2.22
CA ASN A 66 -25.64 10.19 1.13
C ASN A 66 -24.33 10.27 0.33
N GLU A 67 -23.25 10.81 0.91
CA GLU A 67 -21.93 10.78 0.28
C GLU A 67 -21.22 9.46 0.62
N ALA A 68 -20.62 8.82 -0.38
CA ALA A 68 -19.93 7.56 -0.22
C ALA A 68 -18.66 7.70 0.65
N LEU A 69 -18.55 6.84 1.66
CA LEU A 69 -17.40 6.71 2.56
C LEU A 69 -16.39 5.68 2.05
N ILE A 70 -16.54 5.26 0.79
CA ILE A 70 -15.67 4.32 0.10
C ILE A 70 -15.32 4.82 -1.29
N LYS A 71 -14.18 4.36 -1.81
CA LYS A 71 -13.73 4.58 -3.18
C LYS A 71 -13.10 3.32 -3.72
N VAL A 72 -13.64 2.81 -4.82
CA VAL A 72 -13.01 1.70 -5.57
C VAL A 72 -11.74 2.22 -6.25
N ASP A 73 -10.59 1.59 -5.98
CA ASP A 73 -9.30 2.05 -6.51
C ASP A 73 -8.90 1.30 -7.79
N PHE A 74 -8.63 0.00 -7.68
CA PHE A 74 -8.17 -0.82 -8.80
C PHE A 74 -8.41 -2.31 -8.53
N PRO A 75 -8.58 -3.12 -9.60
CA PRO A 75 -8.63 -4.56 -9.49
C PRO A 75 -7.21 -5.15 -9.39
N ILE A 76 -7.13 -6.32 -8.76
CA ILE A 76 -5.98 -7.23 -8.80
C ILE A 76 -6.50 -8.53 -9.41
N GLU A 77 -5.97 -8.89 -10.57
CA GLU A 77 -6.41 -10.03 -11.35
C GLU A 77 -5.43 -11.20 -11.23
N PRO A 78 -5.81 -12.30 -10.56
CA PRO A 78 -5.03 -13.53 -10.60
C PRO A 78 -5.01 -14.08 -12.02
N ARG A 79 -3.83 -14.51 -12.50
CA ARG A 79 -3.71 -15.13 -13.83
C ARG A 79 -4.51 -16.43 -13.89
N GLY A 80 -5.26 -16.61 -14.98
CA GLY A 80 -5.99 -17.84 -15.28
C GLY A 80 -7.19 -18.13 -14.37
N ARG A 81 -7.77 -17.10 -13.75
CA ARG A 81 -9.00 -17.24 -12.96
C ARG A 81 -10.06 -16.25 -13.39
N ASP A 82 -11.32 -16.66 -13.34
CA ASP A 82 -12.49 -15.81 -13.62
C ASP A 82 -12.96 -15.06 -12.36
N ILE A 83 -11.99 -14.47 -11.65
CA ILE A 83 -12.24 -13.62 -10.48
C ILE A 83 -11.35 -12.39 -10.50
N LYS A 84 -11.84 -11.33 -9.88
CA LYS A 84 -11.09 -10.12 -9.51
C LYS A 84 -11.01 -10.02 -7.99
N HIS A 85 -9.91 -9.48 -7.50
CA HIS A 85 -9.88 -8.87 -6.17
C HIS A 85 -9.92 -7.36 -6.36
N TRP A 86 -10.54 -6.64 -5.44
CA TRP A 86 -10.68 -5.19 -5.56
C TRP A 86 -10.04 -4.49 -4.39
N VAL A 87 -9.13 -3.57 -4.67
CA VAL A 87 -8.61 -2.65 -3.64
C VAL A 87 -9.56 -1.48 -3.55
N VAL A 88 -10.01 -1.20 -2.32
CA VAL A 88 -10.97 -0.13 -2.01
C VAL A 88 -10.40 0.72 -0.90
N THR A 89 -10.42 2.04 -1.08
CA THR A 89 -10.16 3.01 -0.02
C THR A 89 -11.42 3.19 0.80
N VAL A 90 -11.30 3.22 2.11
CA VAL A 90 -12.44 3.40 3.03
C VAL A 90 -12.13 4.52 4.01
N GLU A 91 -13.15 5.22 4.50
CA GLU A 91 -12.95 6.14 5.61
C GLU A 91 -12.51 5.39 6.88
N PRO A 92 -11.75 6.04 7.78
CA PRO A 92 -11.31 5.46 9.05
C PRO A 92 -12.43 4.82 9.88
N VAL A 93 -13.62 5.45 9.89
CA VAL A 93 -14.80 4.95 10.60
C VAL A 93 -15.25 3.58 10.08
N ILE A 94 -15.17 3.37 8.77
CA ILE A 94 -15.53 2.10 8.12
C ILE A 94 -14.46 1.04 8.40
N PHE A 95 -13.18 1.42 8.36
CA PHE A 95 -12.10 0.46 8.65
C PHE A 95 -12.13 -0.07 10.09
N LYS A 96 -12.52 0.78 11.04
CA LYS A 96 -12.66 0.40 12.45
C LYS A 96 -13.82 -0.57 12.65
N ASP A 97 -14.88 -0.42 11.86
CA ASP A 97 -16.01 -1.32 11.88
C ASP A 97 -15.63 -2.66 11.22
N LYS A 98 -15.71 -3.73 12.01
CA LYS A 98 -15.46 -5.10 11.53
C LYS A 98 -16.75 -5.78 11.07
N SER A 99 -17.84 -5.03 10.96
CA SER A 99 -19.04 -5.48 10.29
C SER A 99 -18.67 -5.98 8.89
N GLY A 100 -19.34 -7.05 8.48
CA GLY A 100 -19.10 -7.62 7.15
C GLY A 100 -19.54 -6.64 6.07
N LEU A 101 -18.82 -6.59 4.96
CA LEU A 101 -19.32 -5.98 3.74
C LEU A 101 -20.11 -7.03 2.96
N TYR A 102 -21.23 -6.61 2.37
CA TYR A 102 -22.08 -7.44 1.54
C TYR A 102 -22.04 -6.96 0.09
N PHE A 103 -22.07 -7.89 -0.85
CA PHE A 103 -22.14 -7.61 -2.28
C PHE A 103 -22.95 -8.71 -2.94
N GLU A 104 -23.83 -8.34 -3.87
CA GLU A 104 -24.82 -9.26 -4.46
C GLU A 104 -25.61 -10.02 -3.38
N TRP A 105 -25.42 -11.34 -3.29
CA TRP A 105 -26.17 -12.26 -2.43
C TRP A 105 -25.41 -12.68 -1.17
N GLY A 106 -24.21 -12.14 -0.91
CA GLY A 106 -23.35 -12.68 0.13
C GLY A 106 -22.44 -11.68 0.82
N ARG A 107 -21.86 -12.13 1.94
CA ARG A 107 -20.81 -11.42 2.64
C ARG A 107 -19.48 -11.57 1.88
N VAL A 108 -18.86 -10.45 1.57
CA VAL A 108 -17.56 -10.39 0.92
C VAL A 108 -16.45 -10.56 1.94
N ARG A 109 -15.50 -11.44 1.63
CA ARG A 109 -14.27 -11.56 2.41
C ARG A 109 -13.37 -10.39 2.08
N PHE A 110 -12.87 -9.72 3.11
CA PHE A 110 -11.87 -8.67 2.95
C PHE A 110 -10.80 -8.72 4.03
N THR A 111 -9.64 -8.14 3.72
CA THR A 111 -8.57 -7.86 4.68
C THR A 111 -7.97 -6.49 4.40
N GLU A 112 -7.13 -6.00 5.32
CA GLU A 112 -6.33 -4.80 5.07
C GLU A 112 -5.43 -5.00 3.83
N PHE A 113 -5.31 -3.96 3.03
CA PHE A 113 -4.39 -3.90 1.90
C PHE A 113 -3.28 -2.88 2.17
N ILE A 114 -2.05 -3.37 2.36
CA ILE A 114 -0.85 -2.52 2.44
C ILE A 114 -0.06 -2.66 1.13
N GLY A 115 -0.28 -1.70 0.23
CA GLY A 115 0.29 -1.70 -1.12
C GLY A 115 1.78 -1.32 -1.18
N ILE A 116 2.66 -2.19 -0.68
CA ILE A 116 4.10 -2.04 -0.85
C ILE A 116 4.47 -2.33 -2.30
N LYS A 117 4.93 -1.29 -3.02
CA LYS A 117 5.46 -1.44 -4.38
C LYS A 117 6.86 -2.02 -4.30
N GLN A 118 7.01 -3.26 -4.74
CA GLN A 118 8.29 -3.93 -4.88
C GLN A 118 8.46 -4.41 -6.33
N CYS A 119 9.54 -3.96 -6.96
CA CYS A 119 9.84 -4.28 -8.34
C CYS A 119 10.18 -5.76 -8.48
N ARG A 120 9.51 -6.45 -9.39
CA ARG A 120 9.78 -7.87 -9.68
C ARG A 120 11.07 -8.09 -10.50
N THR A 121 11.62 -7.02 -11.10
CA THR A 121 12.84 -7.08 -11.91
C THR A 121 14.10 -6.87 -11.08
N CYS A 122 14.19 -5.78 -10.31
CA CYS A 122 15.40 -5.43 -9.55
C CYS A 122 15.28 -5.62 -8.03
N ALA A 123 14.14 -6.15 -7.55
CA ALA A 123 13.76 -6.36 -6.15
C ALA A 123 13.62 -5.11 -5.27
N ALA A 124 13.92 -3.91 -5.78
CA ALA A 124 13.86 -2.66 -5.05
C ALA A 124 12.42 -2.21 -4.76
N PHE A 125 12.26 -1.37 -3.75
CA PHE A 125 10.97 -0.77 -3.40
C PHE A 125 10.66 0.48 -4.25
N ALA A 126 9.44 0.99 -4.10
CA ALA A 126 8.89 2.23 -4.65
C ALA A 126 8.43 2.21 -6.12
N HIS A 127 8.88 1.26 -6.94
CA HIS A 127 8.47 1.15 -8.34
C HIS A 127 8.02 -0.26 -8.74
N THR A 128 7.36 -0.36 -9.90
CA THR A 128 6.93 -1.63 -10.49
C THR A 128 7.93 -2.08 -11.56
N ALA A 129 7.85 -3.34 -12.00
CA ALA A 129 8.67 -3.81 -13.13
C ALA A 129 8.47 -2.97 -14.41
N LYS A 130 7.24 -2.44 -14.62
CA LYS A 130 6.89 -1.55 -15.74
C LYS A 130 7.57 -0.19 -15.67
N ASP A 131 8.11 0.20 -14.53
CA ASP A 131 8.77 1.51 -14.31
C ASP A 131 10.22 1.34 -13.86
N CYS A 132 10.77 0.13 -14.03
CA CYS A 132 12.12 -0.17 -13.57
C CYS A 132 13.16 0.49 -14.50
N PRO A 133 14.21 1.13 -13.96
CA PRO A 133 15.32 1.62 -14.77
C PRO A 133 16.21 0.45 -15.27
N ASP A 134 16.28 -0.65 -14.53
CA ASP A 134 17.16 -1.80 -14.82
C ASP A 134 16.41 -2.97 -15.50
N ARG A 135 15.47 -2.69 -16.41
CA ARG A 135 14.59 -3.73 -17.00
C ARG A 135 15.34 -4.85 -17.70
N GLU A 136 16.45 -4.50 -18.34
CA GLU A 136 17.30 -5.43 -19.10
C GLU A 136 18.22 -6.27 -18.22
N LYS A 137 18.30 -5.97 -16.92
CA LYS A 137 19.19 -6.62 -15.96
C LYS A 137 18.38 -7.19 -14.79
N PRO A 138 17.51 -8.19 -15.04
CA PRO A 138 16.72 -8.80 -13.99
C PRO A 138 17.64 -9.40 -12.93
N THR A 139 17.24 -9.27 -11.67
CA THR A 139 17.86 -9.93 -10.53
C THR A 139 17.00 -11.08 -10.06
N CYS A 140 17.61 -12.18 -9.66
CA CYS A 140 16.93 -13.30 -9.04
C CYS A 140 16.29 -12.87 -7.71
N GLY A 141 15.02 -13.20 -7.49
CA GLY A 141 14.33 -12.90 -6.23
C GLY A 141 14.91 -13.62 -5.01
N ASP A 142 15.53 -14.78 -5.21
CA ASP A 142 15.99 -15.61 -4.10
C ASP A 142 17.43 -15.30 -3.68
N CYS A 143 18.35 -15.10 -4.63
CA CYS A 143 19.76 -14.85 -4.33
C CYS A 143 20.26 -13.45 -4.69
N SER A 144 19.41 -12.61 -5.31
CA SER A 144 19.72 -11.25 -5.74
C SER A 144 20.87 -11.10 -6.76
N GLN A 145 21.33 -12.20 -7.35
CA GLN A 145 22.30 -12.18 -8.45
C GLN A 145 21.61 -11.86 -9.78
N PRO A 146 22.34 -11.40 -10.82
CA PRO A 146 21.80 -11.26 -12.16
C PRO A 146 21.16 -12.58 -12.63
N TYR A 147 19.90 -12.50 -13.01
CA TYR A 147 19.15 -13.63 -13.55
C TYR A 147 19.50 -13.81 -15.03
N LYS A 148 19.85 -15.04 -15.39
CA LYS A 148 20.06 -15.50 -16.76
C LYS A 148 19.35 -16.85 -16.93
N GLU A 149 19.10 -17.25 -18.17
CA GLU A 149 18.56 -18.58 -18.45
C GLU A 149 19.48 -19.67 -17.86
N GLY A 150 18.90 -20.68 -17.21
CA GLY A 150 19.65 -21.72 -16.49
C GLY A 150 20.22 -21.29 -15.12
N HIS A 151 19.84 -20.12 -14.59
CA HIS A 151 20.30 -19.67 -13.27
C HIS A 151 19.86 -20.61 -12.14
N SER A 152 20.82 -21.05 -11.31
CA SER A 152 20.58 -21.84 -10.10
C SER A 152 21.05 -21.09 -8.86
N CYS A 153 20.18 -21.01 -7.85
CA CYS A 153 20.46 -20.34 -6.59
C CYS A 153 21.24 -21.26 -5.65
N ARG A 154 22.47 -20.88 -5.28
CA ARG A 154 23.25 -21.61 -4.26
C ARG A 154 22.78 -21.30 -2.84
N VAL A 155 22.54 -20.02 -2.54
CA VAL A 155 22.14 -19.53 -1.21
C VAL A 155 21.19 -18.37 -1.38
N GLN A 156 20.12 -18.34 -0.58
CA GLN A 156 19.23 -17.19 -0.55
C GLN A 156 19.93 -15.97 0.04
N ARG A 157 19.71 -14.81 -0.57
CA ARG A 157 20.30 -13.55 -0.16
C ARG A 157 19.39 -12.40 -0.55
N CYS A 158 18.86 -11.71 0.46
CA CYS A 158 17.99 -10.56 0.27
C CYS A 158 18.79 -9.27 0.07
N LYS A 159 18.81 -8.74 -1.16
CA LYS A 159 19.45 -7.45 -1.50
C LYS A 159 18.97 -6.30 -0.62
N ASN A 160 17.68 -6.24 -0.31
CA ASN A 160 17.12 -5.15 0.47
C ASN A 160 17.62 -5.12 1.93
N CYS A 161 17.85 -6.29 2.55
CA CYS A 161 18.44 -6.37 3.89
C CYS A 161 19.95 -6.11 3.85
N VAL A 162 20.66 -6.58 2.81
CA VAL A 162 22.08 -6.27 2.60
C VAL A 162 22.29 -4.76 2.50
N LEU A 163 21.55 -4.08 1.62
CA LEU A 163 21.63 -2.63 1.46
C LEU A 163 21.28 -1.87 2.74
N ALA A 164 20.31 -2.37 3.52
CA ALA A 164 19.96 -1.76 4.79
C ALA A 164 21.07 -1.89 5.83
N ASN A 165 21.77 -3.02 5.87
CA ASN A 165 22.92 -3.22 6.75
C ASN A 165 24.10 -2.33 6.35
N GLU A 166 24.39 -2.22 5.05
CA GLU A 166 25.48 -1.36 4.54
C GLU A 166 25.21 0.12 4.79
N LYS A 167 23.98 0.59 4.53
CA LYS A 167 23.64 2.01 4.60
C LYS A 167 23.26 2.48 6.00
N PHE A 168 22.58 1.63 6.77
CA PHE A 168 21.95 2.01 8.05
C PHE A 168 22.40 1.15 9.22
N TRP A 169 23.39 0.26 9.04
CA TRP A 169 23.93 -0.58 10.11
C TRP A 169 22.85 -1.39 10.84
N ALA A 170 21.82 -1.81 10.09
CA ALA A 170 20.60 -2.36 10.66
C ALA A 170 20.76 -3.75 11.31
N GLY A 171 21.83 -4.49 10.99
CA GLY A 171 22.12 -5.80 11.58
C GLY A 171 21.12 -6.92 11.24
N TRP A 172 20.32 -6.77 10.17
CA TRP A 172 19.28 -7.73 9.82
C TRP A 172 19.84 -8.98 9.14
N GLY A 173 19.23 -10.14 9.43
CA GLY A 173 19.53 -11.38 8.71
C GLY A 173 19.24 -11.23 7.22
N VAL A 174 20.12 -11.77 6.36
CA VAL A 174 20.03 -11.61 4.90
C VAL A 174 19.71 -12.90 4.15
N ARG A 175 19.70 -14.06 4.82
CA ARG A 175 19.52 -15.38 4.19
C ARG A 175 18.04 -15.73 4.01
N HIS A 176 17.36 -14.99 3.15
CA HIS A 176 15.96 -15.22 2.75
C HIS A 176 15.69 -14.60 1.37
N SER A 177 14.57 -14.98 0.74
CA SER A 177 14.10 -14.40 -0.52
C SER A 177 13.71 -12.92 -0.35
N VAL A 178 13.95 -12.08 -1.36
CA VAL A 178 13.53 -10.66 -1.32
C VAL A 178 12.02 -10.48 -1.23
N PHE A 179 11.24 -11.52 -1.56
CA PHE A 179 9.77 -11.52 -1.50
C PHE A 179 9.22 -12.18 -0.23
N ASP A 180 10.10 -12.56 0.71
CA ASP A 180 9.68 -13.05 2.01
C ASP A 180 8.87 -11.98 2.76
N ARG A 181 7.68 -12.36 3.22
CA ARG A 181 6.81 -11.48 4.00
C ARG A 181 7.39 -11.18 5.37
N GLN A 182 8.28 -11.99 5.91
CA GLN A 182 8.98 -11.76 7.18
C GLN A 182 10.28 -10.94 7.03
N CYS A 183 10.66 -10.56 5.79
CA CYS A 183 11.83 -9.72 5.54
C CYS A 183 11.75 -8.38 6.32
N MET A 184 12.78 -8.05 7.11
CA MET A 184 12.81 -6.84 7.92
C MET A 184 12.75 -5.55 7.09
N SER A 185 13.40 -5.52 5.91
CA SER A 185 13.27 -4.40 4.99
C SER A 185 11.85 -4.23 4.47
N TYR A 186 11.13 -5.34 4.21
CA TYR A 186 9.72 -5.32 3.82
C TYR A 186 8.82 -4.86 4.98
N GLN A 187 9.05 -5.37 6.19
CA GLN A 187 8.34 -4.97 7.40
C GLN A 187 8.49 -3.47 7.66
N ARG A 188 9.69 -2.92 7.52
CA ARG A 188 9.93 -1.47 7.64
C ARG A 188 9.11 -0.68 6.61
N GLN A 189 9.02 -1.11 5.35
CA GLN A 189 8.16 -0.44 4.37
C GLN A 189 6.68 -0.49 4.79
N ARG A 190 6.25 -1.64 5.34
CA ARG A 190 4.89 -1.84 5.86
C ARG A 190 4.58 -0.88 7.00
N GLU A 191 5.50 -0.74 7.95
CA GLU A 191 5.39 0.19 9.07
C GLU A 191 5.35 1.65 8.62
N ILE A 192 6.20 2.05 7.65
CA ILE A 192 6.19 3.42 7.11
C ILE A 192 4.83 3.75 6.50
N ILE A 193 4.26 2.83 5.72
CA ILE A 193 2.91 3.03 5.15
C ILE A 193 1.89 3.10 6.26
N THR A 194 1.93 2.17 7.22
CA THR A 194 1.00 2.12 8.35
C THR A 194 1.02 3.41 9.18
N LYS A 195 2.20 3.95 9.50
CA LYS A 195 2.35 5.22 10.24
C LYS A 195 1.80 6.43 9.48
N ARG A 196 1.85 6.37 8.14
CA ARG A 196 1.33 7.41 7.23
C ARG A 196 -0.15 7.22 6.88
N THR A 197 -0.79 6.17 7.38
CA THR A 197 -2.22 5.93 7.20
C THR A 197 -2.97 6.38 8.45
N ASP A 198 -4.07 7.11 8.26
CA ASP A 198 -4.99 7.45 9.33
C ASP A 198 -6.04 6.35 9.45
N TYR A 199 -5.97 5.57 10.52
CA TYR A 199 -6.97 4.55 10.81
C TYR A 199 -8.10 5.04 11.73
N GLY A 200 -8.04 6.30 12.19
CA GLY A 200 -9.03 6.85 13.15
C GLY A 200 -8.86 6.30 14.57
N PHE A 201 -7.80 5.54 14.83
CA PHE A 201 -7.37 5.06 16.15
C PHE A 201 -5.86 4.80 16.16
N LYS A 202 -5.25 4.77 17.35
CA LYS A 202 -3.84 4.35 17.51
C LYS A 202 -3.75 2.84 17.34
N ARG A 203 -2.98 2.36 16.36
CA ARG A 203 -2.60 0.95 16.28
C ARG A 203 -1.55 0.68 17.38
N THR A 204 -1.88 -0.23 18.29
CA THR A 204 -0.94 -0.84 19.25
C THR A 204 0.03 -1.75 18.52
#